data_AF-Q5HLG1-F1
#
_entry.id   AF-Q5HLG1-F1
#
_cell.length_a   1.000
_cell.length_b   1.000
_cell.length_c   1.000
_cell.angle_alpha   90.00
_cell.angle_beta   90.00
_cell.angle_gamma   90.00
#
_symmetry.space_group_name_H-M   'P 1'
#
loop_
_entity.id
_entity.type
_entity.pdbx_description
1 polymer ?
#
loop_
_entity_poly.entity_id
_entity_poly.type
_entity_poly.pdbx_seq_one_letter_code
_entity_poly.pdbx_strand_id
1 'polypeptide(L)'
;MVILEQTHLVKNKTVDNKKSMKYSIFQQALTIAVILLISKIIESFMPIPMPASVIGLVLLFIALCTGIVKLGQVETVGTALTNNIGFLFVPAGISVINSLPILKQSPILIILLIIISTLLLLICTGFASQLLVTKSLFPSKEKNEETSHVGG
;
A
#
# COMPACT_ATOMS: atom_id res chain seq x y z
N MET A 1 -21.73 15.21 40.61
CA MET A 1 -20.43 15.91 40.69
C MET A 1 -19.26 14.98 40.36
N VAL A 2 -19.15 13.80 41.01
CA VAL A 2 -18.08 12.80 40.76
C VAL A 2 -17.96 12.34 39.29
N ILE A 3 -19.07 12.14 38.55
CA ILE A 3 -19.05 11.71 37.15
C ILE A 3 -18.58 12.83 36.18
N LEU A 4 -18.79 14.10 36.55
CA LEU A 4 -18.37 15.27 35.77
C LEU A 4 -16.86 15.54 35.90
N GLU A 5 -16.27 15.15 37.03
CA GLU A 5 -14.82 15.33 37.25
C GLU A 5 -13.99 14.26 36.52
N GLN A 6 -14.47 13.02 36.44
CA GLN A 6 -13.75 11.93 35.77
C GLN A 6 -13.69 12.09 34.23
N THR A 7 -14.61 12.85 33.62
CA THR A 7 -14.53 13.18 32.19
C THR A 7 -13.50 14.26 31.86
N HIS A 8 -13.21 15.17 32.79
CA HIS A 8 -12.19 16.21 32.58
C HIS A 8 -10.75 15.68 32.68
N LEU A 9 -10.50 14.67 33.51
CA LEU A 9 -9.14 14.12 33.68
C LEU A 9 -8.75 13.14 32.57
N VAL A 10 -9.73 12.48 31.93
CA VAL A 10 -9.45 11.60 30.79
C VAL A 10 -9.20 12.39 29.50
N LYS A 11 -9.82 13.57 29.33
CA LYS A 11 -9.60 14.36 28.11
C LYS A 11 -8.24 15.08 28.07
N ASN A 12 -7.57 15.26 29.22
CA ASN A 12 -6.36 16.09 29.29
C ASN A 12 -5.04 15.35 29.00
N LYS A 13 -4.98 14.01 29.09
CA LYS A 13 -3.76 13.26 28.70
C LYS A 13 -3.64 12.96 27.20
N THR A 14 -4.72 13.08 26.44
CA THR A 14 -4.72 12.73 25.00
C THR A 14 -4.41 13.93 24.09
N VAL A 15 -4.36 15.15 24.62
CA VAL A 15 -4.18 16.37 23.82
C VAL A 15 -2.74 16.89 23.85
N ASP A 16 -2.00 16.75 24.95
CA ASP A 16 -0.66 17.36 25.07
C ASP A 16 0.51 16.55 24.48
N ASN A 17 0.32 15.26 24.14
CA ASN A 17 1.26 14.52 23.29
C ASN A 17 0.76 14.40 21.83
N LYS A 18 -0.22 15.22 21.45
CA LYS A 18 -0.57 15.47 20.06
C LYS A 18 0.32 16.58 19.52
N LYS A 19 1.64 16.38 19.61
CA LYS A 19 2.60 17.12 18.78
C LYS A 19 2.43 16.60 17.36
N SER A 20 1.34 17.01 16.72
CA SER A 20 1.15 16.99 15.28
C SER A 20 2.25 17.86 14.70
N MET A 21 3.47 17.31 14.60
CA MET A 21 4.46 17.82 13.68
C MET A 21 3.78 17.79 12.33
N LYS A 22 3.38 18.96 11.82
CA LYS A 22 2.95 19.12 10.44
C LYS A 22 4.18 18.79 9.61
N TYR A 23 4.31 17.54 9.19
CA TYR A 23 5.44 17.10 8.38
C TYR A 23 5.39 17.90 7.09
N SER A 24 6.43 18.69 6.86
CA SER A 24 6.50 19.53 5.67
C SER A 24 6.56 18.61 4.44
N ILE A 25 5.92 19.00 3.34
CA ILE A 25 5.91 18.23 2.08
C ILE A 25 7.32 17.80 1.66
N PHE A 26 8.31 18.66 1.89
CA PHE A 26 9.71 18.35 1.62
C PHE A 26 10.25 17.19 2.49
N GLN A 27 9.91 17.15 3.78
CA GLN A 27 10.28 16.03 4.65
C GLN A 27 9.62 14.73 4.21
N GLN A 28 8.37 14.82 3.74
CA GLN A 28 7.65 13.65 3.25
C GLN A 28 8.26 13.08 1.95
N ALA A 29 8.55 13.98 1.00
CA ALA A 29 9.23 13.64 -0.24
C ALA A 29 10.62 13.05 0.04
N LEU A 30 11.34 13.62 1.01
CA LEU A 30 12.63 13.10 1.47
C LEU A 30 12.50 11.69 2.07
N THR A 31 11.49 11.43 2.89
CA THR A 31 11.25 10.08 3.45
C THR A 31 11.02 9.06 2.33
N ILE A 32 10.17 9.37 1.35
CA ILE A 32 9.92 8.49 0.19
C ILE A 32 11.21 8.31 -0.63
N ALA A 33 11.96 9.39 -0.87
CA ALA A 33 13.21 9.35 -1.63
C ALA A 33 14.30 8.51 -0.94
N VAL A 34 14.44 8.62 0.39
CA VAL A 34 15.39 7.81 1.17
C VAL A 34 15.01 6.34 1.10
N ILE A 35 13.74 6.00 1.28
CA ILE A 35 13.27 4.61 1.17
C ILE A 35 13.53 4.08 -0.24
N LEU A 36 13.20 4.85 -1.28
CA LEU A 36 13.47 4.46 -2.67
C LEU A 36 14.96 4.28 -2.95
N LEU A 37 15.83 5.14 -2.40
CA LEU A 37 17.28 5.02 -2.52
C LEU A 37 17.79 3.73 -1.86
N ILE A 38 17.31 3.42 -0.66
CA ILE A 38 17.63 2.16 0.04
C ILE A 38 17.14 0.97 -0.79
N SER A 39 15.93 1.04 -1.35
CA SER A 39 15.39 -0.01 -2.21
C SER A 39 16.17 -0.21 -3.50
N LYS A 40 16.73 0.85 -4.09
CA LYS A 40 17.64 0.75 -5.24
C LYS A 40 18.95 0.04 -4.87
N ILE A 41 19.49 0.32 -3.68
CA ILE A 41 20.66 -0.39 -3.17
C ILE A 41 20.33 -1.87 -3.01
N ILE A 42 19.19 -2.20 -2.37
CA ILE A 42 18.73 -3.59 -2.21
C ILE A 42 18.51 -4.29 -3.56
N GLU A 43 17.88 -3.63 -4.53
CA GLU A 43 17.71 -4.13 -5.91
C GLU A 43 19.05 -4.51 -6.52
N SER A 44 20.09 -3.69 -6.34
CA SER A 44 21.41 -3.96 -6.89
C SER A 44 22.10 -5.20 -6.29
N PHE A 45 21.72 -5.63 -5.09
CA PHE A 45 22.22 -6.86 -4.47
C PHE A 45 21.33 -8.08 -4.77
N MET A 46 20.07 -7.86 -5.14
CA MET A 46 19.11 -8.94 -5.41
C MET A 46 19.32 -9.47 -6.83
N PRO A 47 19.47 -10.79 -7.04
CA PRO A 47 19.63 -11.39 -8.37
C PRO A 47 18.34 -11.40 -9.20
N ILE A 48 17.21 -11.04 -8.59
CA ILE A 48 15.89 -11.01 -9.25
C ILE A 48 15.65 -9.60 -9.81
N PRO A 49 15.25 -9.45 -11.09
CA PRO A 49 14.96 -8.15 -11.70
C PRO A 49 13.63 -7.57 -11.20
N MET A 50 13.55 -7.26 -9.91
CA MET A 50 12.41 -6.60 -9.29
C MET A 50 12.65 -5.09 -9.25
N PRO A 51 11.73 -4.26 -9.77
CA PRO A 51 11.90 -2.81 -9.74
C PRO A 51 12.09 -2.26 -8.32
N ALA A 52 13.04 -1.33 -8.13
CA ALA A 52 13.22 -0.62 -6.86
C ALA A 52 11.93 -0.07 -6.25
N SER A 53 10.97 0.37 -7.08
CA SER A 53 9.69 0.91 -6.59
C SER A 53 8.83 -0.13 -5.88
N VAL A 54 8.83 -1.39 -6.32
CA VAL A 54 8.09 -2.49 -5.68
C VAL A 54 8.74 -2.86 -4.35
N ILE A 55 10.08 -2.95 -4.32
CA ILE A 55 10.84 -3.16 -3.09
C ILE A 55 10.59 -2.01 -2.10
N GLY A 56 10.56 -0.77 -2.60
CA GLY A 56 10.27 0.43 -1.81
C GLY A 56 8.87 0.44 -1.23
N LEU A 57 7.86 -0.04 -1.96
CA LEU A 57 6.51 -0.20 -1.44
C LEU A 57 6.47 -1.18 -0.25
N VAL A 58 7.11 -2.35 -0.39
CA VAL A 58 7.16 -3.36 0.68
C VAL A 58 7.94 -2.83 1.89
N LEU A 59 9.07 -2.18 1.66
CA LEU A 59 9.90 -1.60 2.73
C LEU A 59 9.18 -0.47 3.46
N LEU A 60 8.49 0.42 2.73
CA LEU A 60 7.65 1.47 3.30
C LEU A 60 6.50 0.85 4.11
N PHE A 61 5.84 -0.18 3.59
CA PHE A 61 4.76 -0.87 4.30
C PHE A 61 5.24 -1.47 5.62
N ILE A 62 6.37 -2.18 5.61
CA ILE A 62 6.99 -2.72 6.83
C ILE A 62 7.38 -1.59 7.80
N ALA A 63 8.00 -0.51 7.30
CA ALA A 63 8.36 0.65 8.11
C ALA A 63 7.15 1.34 8.75
N LEU A 64 6.00 1.36 8.06
CA LEU A 64 4.72 1.79 8.59
C LEU A 64 4.19 0.83 9.66
N CYS A 65 4.27 -0.48 9.43
CA CYS A 65 3.86 -1.50 10.40
C CYS A 65 4.69 -1.46 11.70
N THR A 66 6.02 -1.26 11.59
CA THR A 66 6.90 -1.11 12.76
C THR A 66 6.75 0.28 13.43
N GLY A 67 6.07 1.22 12.77
CA GLY A 67 5.89 2.59 13.27
C GLY A 67 7.14 3.47 13.22
N ILE A 68 8.21 2.99 12.54
CA ILE A 68 9.44 3.76 12.28
C ILE A 68 9.11 4.98 11.42
N VAL A 69 8.25 4.77 10.42
CA VAL A 69 7.73 5.82 9.54
C VAL A 69 6.24 5.97 9.81
N LYS A 70 5.80 7.16 10.24
CA LYS A 70 4.37 7.44 10.45
C LYS A 70 3.69 7.74 9.13
N LEU A 71 2.43 7.31 8.96
CA LEU A 71 1.66 7.57 7.74
C LEU A 71 1.62 9.06 7.37
N GLY A 72 1.48 9.96 8.36
CA GLY A 72 1.52 11.41 8.13
C GLY A 72 2.85 11.95 7.57
N GLN A 73 3.92 11.16 7.56
CA GLN A 73 5.18 11.50 6.90
C GLN A 73 5.20 11.17 5.41
N VAL A 74 4.21 10.47 4.86
CA VAL A 74 4.21 10.10 3.43
C VAL A 74 2.86 10.36 2.76
N GLU A 75 1.80 10.53 3.55
CA GLU A 75 0.42 10.70 3.10
C GLU A 75 0.24 11.86 2.13
N THR A 76 0.69 13.08 2.47
CA THR A 76 0.39 14.25 1.61
C THR A 76 1.07 14.16 0.26
N VAL A 77 2.34 13.74 0.20
CA VAL A 77 3.05 13.51 -1.07
C VAL A 77 2.46 12.32 -1.83
N GLY A 78 2.16 11.21 -1.14
CA GLY A 78 1.54 10.03 -1.74
C GLY A 78 0.18 10.34 -2.38
N THR A 79 -0.68 11.06 -1.67
CA THR A 79 -1.97 11.54 -2.18
C THR A 79 -1.78 12.53 -3.33
N ALA A 80 -0.84 13.46 -3.26
CA ALA A 80 -0.56 14.39 -4.36
C ALA A 80 -0.13 13.65 -5.64
N LEU A 81 0.75 12.64 -5.53
CA LEU A 81 1.18 11.83 -6.67
C LEU A 81 0.05 10.94 -7.21
N THR A 82 -0.75 10.34 -6.32
CA THR A 82 -1.87 9.47 -6.69
C THR A 82 -2.97 10.26 -7.40
N ASN A 83 -3.29 11.47 -6.92
CA ASN A 83 -4.26 12.36 -7.55
C ASN A 83 -3.83 12.80 -8.96
N ASN A 84 -2.52 12.86 -9.21
CA ASN A 84 -1.94 13.27 -10.49
C ASN A 84 -1.35 12.09 -11.30
N ILE A 85 -1.75 10.85 -11.01
CA ILE A 85 -1.17 9.68 -11.68
C ILE A 85 -1.40 9.70 -13.21
N GLY A 86 -2.53 10.27 -13.66
CA GLY A 86 -2.81 10.51 -15.08
C GLY A 86 -1.74 11.36 -15.78
N PHE A 87 -1.22 12.39 -15.11
CA PHE A 87 -0.14 13.23 -15.64
C PHE A 87 1.17 12.44 -15.81
N LEU A 88 1.49 11.53 -14.88
CA LEU A 88 2.67 10.67 -14.97
C LEU A 88 2.60 9.66 -16.12
N PHE A 89 1.40 9.30 -16.58
CA PHE A 89 1.21 8.48 -17.77
C PHE A 89 1.39 9.24 -19.09
N VAL A 90 1.33 10.59 -19.10
CA VAL A 90 1.47 11.38 -20.33
C VAL A 90 2.86 11.22 -20.96
N PRO A 91 4.00 11.41 -20.25
CA PRO A 91 5.33 11.15 -20.80
C PRO A 91 5.51 9.70 -21.29
N ALA A 92 5.00 8.73 -20.52
CA ALA A 92 5.05 7.32 -20.92
C ALA A 92 4.24 7.06 -22.19
N GLY A 93 3.04 7.66 -22.31
CA GLY A 93 2.20 7.58 -23.50
C GLY A 93 2.86 8.22 -24.72
N ILE A 94 3.51 9.37 -24.57
CA ILE A 94 4.24 10.04 -25.66
C ILE A 94 5.37 9.14 -26.19
N SER A 95 6.08 8.45 -25.29
CA SER A 95 7.10 7.46 -25.67
C SER A 95 6.53 6.31 -26.52
N VAL A 96 5.34 5.81 -26.15
CA VAL A 96 4.64 4.80 -26.93
C VAL A 96 4.20 5.35 -28.29
N ILE A 97 3.72 6.60 -28.36
CA ILE A 97 3.33 7.25 -29.63
C ILE A 97 4.49 7.27 -30.63
N ASN A 98 5.69 7.64 -30.19
CA ASN A 98 6.90 7.62 -31.03
C ASN A 98 7.25 6.20 -31.51
N SER A 99 6.87 5.19 -30.73
CA SER A 99 7.07 3.76 -31.04
C SER A 99 5.88 3.13 -31.77
N LEU A 100 4.80 3.88 -32.10
CA LEU A 100 3.65 3.30 -32.80
C LEU A 100 4.00 2.66 -34.15
N PRO A 101 4.90 3.21 -35.00
CA PRO A 101 5.23 2.58 -36.27
C PRO A 101 5.81 1.16 -36.11
N ILE A 102 6.64 0.92 -35.09
CA ILE A 102 7.19 -0.41 -34.80
C ILE A 102 6.13 -1.35 -34.21
N LEU A 103 5.24 -0.83 -33.37
CA LEU A 103 4.12 -1.59 -32.80
C LEU A 103 3.09 -1.98 -33.87
N LYS A 104 2.87 -1.12 -34.88
CA LYS A 104 1.93 -1.37 -35.97
C LYS A 104 2.34 -2.49 -36.92
N GLN A 105 3.56 -3.02 -36.83
CA GLN A 105 3.97 -4.19 -37.63
C GLN A 105 3.17 -5.45 -37.26
N SER A 106 2.78 -5.59 -35.99
CA SER A 106 2.10 -6.79 -35.46
C SER A 106 0.98 -6.43 -34.46
N PRO A 107 -0.10 -5.74 -34.90
CA PRO A 107 -1.12 -5.23 -33.99
C PRO A 107 -1.89 -6.35 -33.29
N ILE A 108 -2.19 -7.44 -34.01
CA ILE A 108 -2.94 -8.60 -33.49
C ILE A 108 -2.15 -9.26 -32.34
N LEU A 109 -0.83 -9.40 -32.49
CA LEU A 109 0.04 -9.98 -31.47
C LEU A 109 0.02 -9.14 -30.19
N ILE A 110 0.11 -7.82 -30.32
CA ILE A 110 0.12 -6.90 -29.17
C ILE A 110 -1.22 -6.94 -28.44
N ILE A 111 -2.34 -6.88 -29.16
CA ILE A 111 -3.68 -6.95 -28.55
C ILE A 111 -3.84 -8.26 -27.79
N LEU A 112 -3.49 -9.38 -28.41
CA LEU A 112 -3.57 -10.69 -27.78
C LEU A 112 -2.66 -10.78 -26.55
N LEU A 113 -1.43 -10.26 -26.63
CA LEU A 113 -0.49 -10.20 -25.51
C LEU A 113 -1.06 -9.40 -24.34
N ILE A 114 -1.66 -8.23 -24.59
CA ILE A 114 -2.27 -7.40 -23.55
C ILE A 114 -3.41 -8.13 -22.87
N ILE A 115 -4.32 -8.74 -23.64
CA ILE A 115 -5.46 -9.49 -23.08
C ILE A 115 -4.97 -10.66 -22.23
N ILE A 116 -4.07 -11.49 -22.77
CA ILE A 116 -3.52 -12.64 -22.04
C ILE A 116 -2.78 -12.17 -20.78
N SER A 117 -1.89 -11.18 -20.89
CA SER A 117 -1.13 -10.65 -19.75
C SER A 117 -2.04 -10.07 -18.67
N THR A 118 -3.10 -9.37 -19.06
CA THR A 118 -4.10 -8.81 -18.13
C THR A 118 -4.87 -9.91 -17.41
N LEU A 119 -5.32 -10.94 -18.14
CA LEU A 119 -6.00 -12.09 -17.53
C LEU A 119 -5.08 -12.83 -16.56
N LEU A 120 -3.83 -13.10 -16.96
CA LEU A 120 -2.84 -13.76 -16.10
C LEU A 120 -2.56 -12.95 -14.83
N LEU A 121 -2.40 -11.62 -14.96
CA LEU A 121 -2.21 -10.72 -13.81
C LEU A 121 -3.40 -10.79 -12.87
N LEU A 122 -4.64 -10.68 -13.39
CA LEU A 122 -5.87 -10.77 -12.60
C LEU A 122 -6.03 -12.13 -11.90
N ILE A 123 -5.77 -13.23 -12.59
CA ILE A 123 -5.84 -14.59 -12.03
C ILE A 123 -4.79 -14.74 -10.91
N CYS A 124 -3.55 -14.30 -11.15
CA CYS A 124 -2.47 -14.38 -10.17
C CYS A 124 -2.77 -13.53 -8.93
N THR A 125 -3.15 -12.26 -9.12
CA THR A 125 -3.55 -11.36 -8.02
C THR A 125 -4.78 -11.87 -7.29
N GLY A 126 -5.79 -12.38 -8.01
CA GLY A 126 -6.99 -12.97 -7.44
C GLY A 126 -6.70 -14.21 -6.61
N PHE A 127 -5.89 -15.14 -7.12
CA PHE A 127 -5.47 -16.35 -6.39
C PHE A 127 -4.64 -16.00 -5.15
N ALA A 128 -3.68 -15.08 -5.28
CA ALA A 128 -2.89 -14.59 -4.15
C ALA A 128 -3.78 -13.94 -3.07
N SER A 129 -4.77 -13.13 -3.48
CA SER A 129 -5.76 -12.53 -2.57
C SER A 129 -6.61 -13.59 -1.87
N GLN A 130 -7.11 -14.59 -2.58
CA GLN A 130 -7.92 -15.67 -1.99
C GLN A 130 -7.12 -16.49 -0.97
N LEU A 131 -5.85 -16.80 -1.25
CA LEU A 131 -4.97 -17.49 -0.30
C LEU A 131 -4.76 -16.66 0.98
N LEU A 132 -4.55 -15.34 0.86
CA LEU A 132 -4.41 -14.45 2.01
C LEU A 132 -5.70 -14.36 2.83
N VAL A 133 -6.85 -14.16 2.17
CA VAL A 133 -8.16 -14.03 2.84
C VAL A 133 -8.55 -15.33 3.57
N THR A 134 -8.36 -16.49 2.93
CA THR A 134 -8.67 -17.80 3.52
C THR A 134 -7.90 -18.05 4.80
N LYS A 135 -6.63 -17.64 4.85
CA LYS A 135 -5.79 -17.79 6.04
C LYS A 135 -6.24 -16.88 7.20
N SER A 136 -6.80 -15.71 6.91
CA SER A 136 -7.30 -14.77 7.92
C SER A 136 -8.74 -15.02 8.39
N LEU A 137 -9.59 -15.74 7.63
CA LEU A 137 -11.02 -15.88 7.96
C LEU A 137 -11.34 -17.05 8.93
N PHE A 138 -10.40 -17.97 9.19
CA PHE A 138 -10.62 -19.17 10.02
C PHE A 138 -9.92 -19.23 11.41
N PRO A 139 -9.71 -18.13 12.16
CA PRO A 139 -9.48 -18.21 13.59
C PRO A 139 -10.68 -17.68 14.38
N SER A 140 -11.76 -18.48 14.51
CA SER A 140 -12.67 -18.39 15.66
C SER A 140 -13.60 -19.62 15.70
N LYS A 141 -13.02 -20.78 16.03
CA LYS A 141 -13.78 -21.98 16.40
C LYS A 141 -13.60 -22.21 17.90
N GLU A 142 -14.32 -21.40 18.67
CA GLU A 142 -14.54 -21.57 20.10
C GLU A 142 -16.03 -21.23 20.26
N LYS A 143 -17.01 -22.14 20.14
CA LYS A 143 -17.15 -23.46 20.78
C LYS A 143 -16.62 -23.42 22.20
N ASN A 144 -17.39 -22.80 23.11
CA ASN A 144 -17.81 -23.41 24.38
C ASN A 144 -18.86 -22.51 25.04
N GLU A 145 -19.63 -23.12 25.93
CA GLU A 145 -20.72 -22.56 26.75
C GLU A 145 -22.05 -22.44 26.01
N GLU A 146 -22.70 -23.58 25.73
CA GLU A 146 -23.54 -24.30 26.71
C GLU A 146 -24.46 -23.36 27.47
N THR A 147 -25.74 -23.36 27.10
CA THR A 147 -26.90 -23.38 28.02
C THR A 147 -28.17 -23.20 27.19
N SER A 148 -28.47 -24.18 26.36
CA SER A 148 -29.84 -24.40 25.87
C SER A 148 -30.05 -25.89 25.79
N HIS A 149 -31.02 -26.36 26.58
CA HIS A 149 -31.51 -27.73 26.67
C HIS A 149 -30.79 -28.65 27.66
N VAL A 150 -30.92 -28.34 28.95
CA VAL A 150 -31.34 -29.39 29.90
C VAL A 150 -32.55 -28.90 30.69
N GLY A 151 -33.73 -29.40 30.30
CA GLY A 151 -34.84 -29.68 31.21
C GLY A 151 -35.90 -28.59 31.40
N GLY A 152 -37.11 -28.86 30.87
CA GLY A 152 -38.36 -28.24 31.29
C GLY A 152 -39.19 -27.70 30.15
#